data_AF-A0A6G0VRL7-F1
#
_entry.id   AF-A0A6G0VRL7-F1
#
_cell.length_a   1.000
_cell.length_b   1.000
_cell.length_c   1.000
_cell.angle_alpha   90.00
_cell.angle_beta   90.00
_cell.angle_gamma   90.00
#
_symmetry.space_group_name_H-M   'P 1'
#
loop_
_entity.id
_entity.type
_entity.pdbx_description
1 polymer ?
#
loop_
_entity_poly.entity_id
_entity_poly.type
_entity_poly.pdbx_seq_one_letter_code
_entity_poly.pdbx_strand_id
1 'polypeptide(L)' 'MLDKLDATLRFQQQALSLRHQRQSILSANIAHADTPGYQARDIDFSAQLEKKLMANSVSGK' A
#
# COMPACT_ATOMS: atom_id res chain seq x y z
N MET A 1 -5.74 -15.01 -22.15
CA MET A 1 -6.53 -15.30 -20.93
C MET A 1 -5.63 -15.34 -19.70
N LEU A 2 -4.50 -16.08 -19.76
CA LEU A 2 -3.51 -16.13 -18.68
C LEU A 2 -2.89 -14.76 -18.35
N ASP A 3 -2.56 -13.94 -19.36
CA ASP A 3 -1.95 -12.61 -19.13
C ASP A 3 -2.85 -11.65 -18.33
N LYS A 4 -4.16 -11.74 -18.54
CA LYS A 4 -5.14 -10.94 -17.80
C LYS A 4 -5.23 -11.41 -16.35
N LEU A 5 -5.17 -12.72 -16.12
CA LEU A 5 -5.14 -13.28 -14.78
C LEU A 5 -3.86 -12.85 -14.04
N ASP A 6 -2.70 -12.97 -14.68
CA ASP A 6 -1.42 -12.53 -14.11
C ASP A 6 -1.42 -11.04 -13.78
N ALA A 7 -1.95 -10.19 -14.67
CA ALA A 7 -2.10 -8.76 -14.41
C ALA A 7 -3.00 -8.48 -13.19
N THR A 8 -4.13 -9.18 -13.07
CA THR A 8 -5.02 -9.03 -11.92
C THR A 8 -4.38 -9.50 -10.61
N LEU A 9 -3.67 -10.63 -10.62
CA LEU A 9 -2.98 -11.15 -9.44
C LEU A 9 -1.86 -10.21 -8.99
N ARG A 10 -1.09 -9.66 -9.92
CA ARG A 10 -0.06 -8.66 -9.62
C ARG A 10 -0.65 -7.38 -9.01
N PHE A 11 -1.76 -6.88 -9.55
CA PHE A 11 -2.48 -5.74 -8.96
C PHE A 11 -2.91 -6.04 -7.52
N GLN A 12 -3.58 -7.18 -7.29
CA GLN A 12 -4.07 -7.56 -5.96
C GLN A 12 -2.91 -7.73 -4.97
N GLN A 13 -1.79 -8.32 -5.39
CA GLN A 13 -0.60 -8.46 -4.56
C GLN A 13 -0.04 -7.10 -4.12
N GLN A 14 0.05 -6.12 -5.03
CA GLN A 14 0.51 -4.77 -4.71
C GLN A 14 -0.46 -4.06 -3.76
N ALA A 15 -1.76 -4.16 -4.00
CA ALA A 15 -2.79 -3.58 -3.15
C ALA A 15 -2.77 -4.18 -1.73
N LEU A 16 -2.64 -5.51 -1.61
CA LEU A 16 -2.51 -6.20 -0.33
C LEU A 16 -1.26 -5.78 0.43
N SER A 17 -0.12 -5.66 -0.26
CA SER A 17 1.13 -5.21 0.35
C SER A 17 1.02 -3.78 0.90
N LEU A 18 0.46 -2.85 0.12
CA LEU A 18 0.24 -1.47 0.58
C LEU A 18 -0.76 -1.41 1.74
N ARG A 19 -1.82 -2.22 1.69
CA ARG A 19 -2.80 -2.29 2.78
C ARG A 19 -2.16 -2.81 4.07
N HIS A 20 -1.30 -3.83 3.98
CA HIS A 20 -0.54 -4.32 5.12
C HIS A 20 0.34 -3.23 5.71
N GLN A 21 1.08 -2.48 4.88
CA GLN A 21 1.89 -1.36 5.33
C GLN A 21 1.06 -0.29 6.05
N ARG A 22 -0.09 0.09 5.48
CA ARG A 22 -1.01 1.04 6.12
C ARG A 22 -1.52 0.51 7.46
N GLN A 23 -1.86 -0.77 7.52
CA GLN A 23 -2.32 -1.41 8.75
C GLN A 23 -1.25 -1.37 9.83
N SER A 24 0.04 -1.57 9.50
CA SER A 24 1.12 -1.41 10.47
C SER A 24 1.21 0.02 11.03
N ILE A 25 0.99 1.03 10.19
CA ILE A 25 0.96 2.44 10.63
C ILE A 25 -0.23 2.69 11.56
N LEU A 26 -1.43 2.20 11.19
CA LEU A 26 -2.61 2.32 12.04
C LEU A 26 -2.41 1.61 13.39
N SER A 27 -1.83 0.41 13.39
CA SER A 27 -1.49 -0.30 14.63
C SER A 27 -0.51 0.48 15.49
N ALA A 28 0.50 1.13 14.89
CA ALA A 28 1.43 1.99 15.61
C ALA A 28 0.73 3.22 16.20
N ASN A 29 -0.15 3.87 15.44
CA ASN A 29 -0.94 5.00 15.94
C ASN A 29 -1.82 4.58 17.13
N ILE A 30 -2.46 3.40 17.06
CA ILE A 30 -3.30 2.86 18.14
C ILE A 30 -2.44 2.55 19.37
N ALA A 31 -1.30 1.88 19.19
CA ALA A 31 -0.38 1.56 20.29
C ALA A 31 0.15 2.81 21.01
N HIS A 32 0.24 3.93 20.29
CA HIS A 32 0.69 5.22 20.81
C HIS A 32 -0.45 6.23 21.08
N ALA A 33 -1.72 5.80 21.03
CA ALA A 33 -2.86 6.71 21.17
C ALA A 33 -2.85 7.49 22.49
N ASP A 34 -2.36 6.86 23.57
CA ASP A 34 -2.31 7.45 24.91
C ASP A 34 -0.95 8.07 25.25
N THR A 35 0.01 8.13 24.32
CA THR A 35 1.32 8.77 24.54
C THR A 35 1.22 10.28 24.30
N PRO A 36 1.42 11.14 25.32
CA PRO A 36 1.37 12.60 25.15
C PRO A 36 2.40 13.07 24.10
N GLY A 37 1.96 13.94 23.19
CA GLY A 37 2.82 14.50 22.14
C GLY A 37 3.06 13.60 20.92
N TYR A 38 2.47 12.39 20.88
CA TYR A 38 2.55 11.54 19.69
C TYR A 38 1.72 12.11 18.52
N GLN A 39 2.29 12.09 17.31
CA GLN A 39 1.63 12.53 16.09
C GLN A 39 1.30 11.33 15.21
N ALA A 40 0.02 11.07 15.02
CA ALA A 40 -0.46 10.01 14.14
C ALA A 40 -0.02 10.25 12.69
N ARG A 41 0.32 9.16 12.00
CA ARG A 41 0.74 9.18 10.59
C ARG A 41 -0.20 8.36 9.73
N ASP A 42 -0.27 8.66 8.45
CA ASP A 42 -0.94 7.81 7.47
C ASP A 42 -0.23 7.91 6.11
N ILE A 43 -0.58 6.99 5.22
CA ILE A 43 -0.17 7.02 3.82
C ILE A 43 -1.39 7.25 2.92
N ASP A 44 -1.23 8.07 1.89
CA ASP A 44 -2.21 8.14 0.81
C ASP A 44 -2.14 6.84 -0.01
N PHE A 45 -3.03 5.92 0.34
CA PHE A 45 -3.10 4.60 -0.29
C PHE A 45 -3.33 4.70 -1.79
N SER A 46 -4.22 5.58 -2.24
CA SER A 46 -4.59 5.71 -3.65
C SER A 46 -3.39 6.21 -4.46
N ALA A 47 -2.75 7.28 -4.00
CA ALA A 47 -1.57 7.84 -4.66
C ALA A 47 -0.40 6.85 -4.67
N GLN A 48 -0.20 6.09 -3.58
CA GLN A 48 0.86 5.09 -3.52
C GLN A 48 0.59 3.87 -4.41
N LEU A 49 -0.66 3.42 -4.49
CA LEU A 49 -1.06 2.32 -5.36
C LEU A 49 -0.86 2.69 -6.82
N GLU A 50 -1.33 3.87 -7.23
CA GLU A 50 -1.12 4.39 -8.58
C GLU A 50 0.38 4.48 -8.92
N LYS A 51 1.19 5.03 -8.02
CA LYS A 51 2.65 5.09 -8.18
C LYS A 51 3.28 3.70 -8.37
N LYS A 52 2.85 2.68 -7.61
CA LYS A 52 3.35 1.30 -7.73
C LYS A 52 2.93 0.65 -9.05
N LEU A 53 1.71 0.93 -9.52
CA LEU A 53 1.22 0.43 -10.81
C LEU A 53 1.95 1.08 -11.98
N MET A 54 2.15 2.40 -11.93
CA MET A 54 2.92 3.14 -12.95
C MET A 54 4.38 2.66 -13.00
N ALA A 55 5.05 2.53 -11.86
CA ALA A 55 6.44 2.06 -11.81
C ALA A 55 6.60 0.66 -12.45
N ASN A 56 5.64 -0.24 -12.23
CA ASN A 56 5.66 -1.59 -12.78
C ASN A 56 5.36 -1.63 -14.30
N SER A 57 4.66 -0.63 -14.82
CA SER A 57 4.46 -0.46 -16.28
C SER A 57 5.69 0.06 -17.01
N VAL A 58 6.54 0.85 -16.33
CA VAL A 58 7.79 1.40 -16.90
C VAL A 58 8.91 0.37 -16.91
N SER A 59 8.94 -0.55 -15.94
CA SER A 59 9.95 -1.63 -15.86
C SER A 59 9.72 -2.78 -16.86
N GLY A 60 8.66 -2.74 -17.66
CA GLY A 60 8.30 -3.77 -18.65
C GLY A 60 8.67 -3.44 -20.09
N LYS A 61 9.52 -2.44 -20.33
CA LYS A 61 10.11 -2.14 -21.65
C LYS A 61 11.59 -2.45 -21.68
#